data_AF-A0AAW5WXE6-F1
#
_entry.id   AF-A0AAW5WXE6-F1
#
_cell.length_a   1.000
_cell.length_b   1.000
_cell.length_c   1.000
_cell.angle_alpha   90.00
_cell.angle_beta   90.00
_cell.angle_gamma   90.00
#
_symmetry.space_group_name_H-M   'P 1'
#
loop_
_entity.id
_entity.type
_entity.pdbx_description
1 polymer ?
#
loop_
_entity_poly.entity_id
_entity_poly.type
_entity_poly.pdbx_seq_one_letter_code
_entity_poly.pdbx_strand_id
1 'polypeptide(L)'
;MDKDPKQVANLVNDAAKKEKEANELSMQQTMMLIMNAGNAKAFAKEAIDAAKKGDFDKAEAKIKSANEALVDAHNTQTGMLTEEARGNHAKLTLLVVHAQDHLMTAITYIDLAQELVDVYKQMAELKK
;
A
#
# COMPACT_ATOMS: atom_id res chain seq x y z
N MET A 1 24.04 -10.37 41.53
CA MET A 1 23.24 -9.24 42.05
C MET A 1 21.83 -9.46 41.52
N ASP A 2 20.95 -10.04 42.34
CA ASP A 2 19.55 -10.25 41.96
C ASP A 2 18.86 -8.89 41.88
N LYS A 3 18.17 -8.60 40.77
CA LYS A 3 17.46 -7.31 40.61
C LYS A 3 16.28 -7.26 41.58
N ASP A 4 16.04 -6.10 42.20
CA ASP A 4 14.89 -5.87 43.09
C ASP A 4 13.56 -6.24 42.37
N PRO A 5 12.67 -7.04 42.98
CA PRO A 5 11.36 -7.39 42.42
C PRO A 5 10.55 -6.21 41.87
N LYS A 6 10.64 -5.02 42.49
CA LYS A 6 9.99 -3.79 41.97
C LYS A 6 10.63 -3.29 40.68
N GLN A 7 11.95 -3.42 40.57
CA GLN A 7 12.71 -3.04 39.38
C GLN A 7 12.43 -4.01 38.22
N VAL A 8 12.27 -5.31 38.50
CA VAL A 8 11.82 -6.30 37.51
C VAL A 8 10.39 -6.01 37.04
N ALA A 9 9.45 -5.72 37.94
CA ALA A 9 8.07 -5.40 37.59
C ALA A 9 7.94 -4.16 36.69
N ASN A 10 8.73 -3.11 36.96
CA ASN A 10 8.75 -1.91 36.11
C ASN A 10 9.27 -2.21 34.70
N LEU A 11 10.35 -2.99 34.57
CA LEU A 11 10.90 -3.39 33.27
C LEU A 11 9.91 -4.21 32.43
N VAL A 12 9.16 -5.11 33.07
CA VAL A 12 8.12 -5.91 32.40
C VAL A 12 6.99 -5.02 31.90
N ASN A 13 6.54 -4.06 32.70
CA ASN A 13 5.50 -3.11 32.31
C ASN A 13 5.93 -2.21 31.15
N ASP A 14 7.18 -1.72 31.18
CA ASP A 14 7.74 -0.90 30.10
C ASP A 14 7.86 -1.67 28.78
N ALA A 15 8.24 -2.96 28.85
CA ALA A 15 8.30 -3.84 27.68
C ALA A 15 6.91 -4.09 27.08
N ALA A 16 5.92 -4.40 27.92
CA ALA A 16 4.54 -4.62 27.48
C ALA A 16 3.92 -3.37 26.83
N LYS A 17 4.23 -2.18 27.36
CA LYS A 17 3.80 -0.91 26.77
C LYS A 17 4.39 -0.70 25.37
N LYS A 18 5.71 -0.91 25.21
CA LYS A 18 6.39 -0.78 23.92
C LYS A 18 5.86 -1.77 22.88
N GLU A 19 5.58 -3.02 23.28
CA GLU A 19 5.00 -4.02 22.39
C GLU A 19 3.60 -3.60 21.91
N LYS A 20 2.77 -3.05 22.82
CA LYS A 20 1.44 -2.55 22.46
C LYS A 20 1.51 -1.39 21.46
N GLU A 21 2.38 -0.41 21.70
CA GLU A 21 2.58 0.74 20.80
C GLU A 21 3.08 0.29 19.42
N ALA A 22 4.02 -0.66 19.37
CA ALA A 22 4.51 -1.24 18.12
C ALA A 22 3.41 -1.98 17.34
N ASN A 23 2.55 -2.73 18.04
CA ASN A 23 1.41 -3.42 17.42
C ASN A 23 0.37 -2.43 16.86
N GLU A 24 0.08 -1.34 17.58
CA GLU A 24 -0.85 -0.30 17.11
C GLU A 24 -0.30 0.42 15.87
N LEU A 25 0.99 0.77 15.86
CA LEU A 25 1.65 1.37 14.70
C LEU A 25 1.62 0.43 13.49
N SER A 26 1.95 -0.85 13.69
CA SER A 26 1.90 -1.86 12.64
C SER A 26 0.49 -2.00 12.05
N MET A 27 -0.55 -1.93 12.90
CA MET A 27 -1.94 -2.02 12.46
C MET A 27 -2.36 -0.80 11.63
N GLN A 28 -1.94 0.40 12.05
CA GLN A 28 -2.21 1.64 11.31
C GLN A 28 -1.57 1.59 9.91
N GLN A 29 -0.30 1.20 9.81
CA GLN A 29 0.40 1.06 8.53
C GLN A 29 -0.28 0.02 7.63
N THR A 30 -0.68 -1.12 8.20
CA THR A 30 -1.41 -2.18 7.49
C THR A 30 -2.71 -1.68 6.88
N MET A 31 -3.52 -0.95 7.66
CA MET A 31 -4.78 -0.39 7.16
C MET A 31 -4.55 0.69 6.10
N MET A 32 -3.54 1.53 6.27
CA MET A 32 -3.18 2.56 5.29
C MET A 32 -2.77 1.94 3.95
N LEU A 33 -1.97 0.87 3.98
CA LEU A 33 -1.59 0.10 2.79
C LEU A 33 -2.82 -0.45 2.06
N ILE A 34 -3.74 -1.12 2.78
CA ILE A 34 -4.95 -1.70 2.18
C ILE A 34 -5.82 -0.61 1.54
N MET A 35 -6.06 0.49 2.25
CA MET A 35 -6.92 1.58 1.76
C MET A 35 -6.32 2.24 0.51
N ASN A 36 -5.05 2.63 0.56
CA ASN A 36 -4.41 3.33 -0.54
C ASN A 36 -4.23 2.42 -1.76
N ALA A 37 -3.82 1.16 -1.58
CA ALA A 37 -3.75 0.19 -2.67
C ALA A 37 -5.12 -0.10 -3.28
N GLY A 38 -6.17 -0.23 -2.45
CA GLY A 38 -7.55 -0.40 -2.89
C GLY A 38 -8.04 0.78 -3.75
N ASN A 39 -7.78 2.01 -3.30
CA ASN A 39 -8.09 3.23 -4.06
C ASN A 39 -7.33 3.29 -5.38
N ALA A 40 -6.03 3.00 -5.36
CA ALA A 40 -5.18 3.00 -6.54
C ALA A 40 -5.72 2.04 -7.62
N LYS A 41 -6.08 0.82 -7.22
CA LYS A 41 -6.71 -0.17 -8.11
C LYS A 41 -8.07 0.27 -8.63
N ALA A 42 -8.90 0.91 -7.80
CA ALA A 42 -10.20 1.44 -8.22
C ALA A 42 -10.04 2.53 -9.29
N PHE A 43 -9.13 3.47 -9.10
CA PHE A 43 -8.85 4.52 -10.08
C PHE A 43 -8.30 3.95 -11.40
N ALA A 44 -7.39 2.98 -11.34
CA ALA A 44 -6.91 2.29 -12.54
C ALA A 44 -8.05 1.60 -13.32
N LYS A 45 -9.00 0.98 -12.61
CA LYS A 45 -10.18 0.38 -13.25
C LYS A 45 -11.05 1.44 -13.93
N GLU A 46 -11.28 2.56 -13.25
CA GLU A 46 -12.02 3.70 -13.82
C GLU A 46 -11.32 4.29 -15.05
N ALA A 47 -9.98 4.28 -15.10
CA ALA A 47 -9.22 4.71 -16.26
C ALA A 47 -9.48 3.82 -17.47
N ILE A 48 -9.41 2.49 -17.28
CA ILE A 48 -9.74 1.51 -18.33
C ILE A 48 -11.18 1.70 -18.83
N ASP A 49 -12.13 1.88 -17.90
CA ASP A 49 -13.55 2.05 -18.25
C ASP A 49 -13.81 3.37 -19.00
N ALA A 50 -13.02 4.43 -18.75
CA ALA A 50 -13.06 5.69 -19.50
C ALA A 50 -12.46 5.54 -20.91
N ALA A 51 -11.28 4.91 -21.03
CA ALA A 51 -10.62 4.68 -22.31
C ALA A 51 -11.47 3.81 -23.25
N LYS A 52 -12.16 2.78 -22.72
CA LYS A 52 -13.15 1.97 -23.48
C LYS A 52 -14.25 2.80 -24.13
N LYS A 53 -14.60 3.95 -23.54
CA LYS A 53 -15.64 4.87 -24.03
C LYS A 53 -15.06 5.97 -24.94
N GLY A 54 -13.74 5.97 -25.17
CA GLY A 54 -13.03 7.01 -25.91
C GLY A 54 -12.78 8.29 -25.12
N ASP A 55 -13.04 8.29 -23.81
CA ASP A 55 -12.79 9.42 -22.92
C ASP A 55 -11.36 9.33 -22.36
N PHE A 56 -10.39 9.69 -23.22
CA PHE A 56 -8.96 9.54 -22.91
C PHE A 56 -8.45 10.56 -21.89
N ASP A 57 -8.99 11.77 -21.88
CA ASP A 57 -8.63 12.80 -20.89
C ASP A 57 -8.99 12.32 -19.47
N LYS A 58 -10.18 11.73 -19.31
CA LYS A 58 -10.57 11.14 -18.03
C LYS A 58 -9.74 9.91 -17.69
N ALA A 59 -9.38 9.09 -18.69
CA ALA A 59 -8.53 7.93 -18.46
C ALA A 59 -7.16 8.34 -17.89
N GLU A 60 -6.51 9.33 -18.48
CA GLU A 60 -5.23 9.87 -18.00
C GLU A 60 -5.35 10.49 -16.60
N ALA A 61 -6.41 11.27 -16.36
CA ALA A 61 -6.67 11.84 -15.04
C ALA A 61 -6.80 10.74 -13.96
N LYS A 62 -7.46 9.62 -14.30
CA LYS A 62 -7.65 8.50 -13.38
C LYS A 62 -6.39 7.68 -13.16
N ILE A 63 -5.58 7.46 -14.18
CA ILE A 63 -4.23 6.90 -14.01
C ILE A 63 -3.40 7.77 -13.05
N LYS A 64 -3.46 9.10 -13.20
CA LYS A 64 -2.73 10.00 -12.31
C LYS A 64 -3.17 9.83 -10.85
N SER A 65 -4.48 9.83 -10.59
CA SER A 65 -5.00 9.57 -9.25
C SER A 65 -4.63 8.18 -8.71
N ALA A 66 -4.55 7.17 -9.58
CA ALA A 66 -4.10 5.83 -9.21
C ALA A 66 -2.63 5.85 -8.74
N ASN A 67 -1.76 6.54 -9.47
CA ASN A 67 -0.35 6.68 -9.12
C ASN A 67 -0.14 7.49 -7.83
N GLU A 68 -0.91 8.55 -7.61
CA GLU A 68 -0.85 9.34 -6.37
C GLU A 68 -1.17 8.46 -5.15
N ALA A 69 -2.27 7.70 -5.21
CA ALA A 69 -2.63 6.77 -4.13
C ALA A 69 -1.59 5.64 -3.97
N LEU A 70 -1.00 5.18 -5.07
CA LEU A 70 0.04 4.16 -5.04
C LEU A 70 1.30 4.65 -4.33
N VAL A 71 1.73 5.90 -4.58
CA VAL A 71 2.92 6.48 -3.94
C VAL A 71 2.79 6.47 -2.42
N ASP A 72 1.63 6.82 -1.88
CA ASP A 72 1.38 6.81 -0.43
C ASP A 72 1.49 5.40 0.17
N ALA A 73 0.91 4.40 -0.52
CA ALA A 73 1.03 3.00 -0.12
C ALA A 73 2.49 2.50 -0.22
N HIS A 74 3.16 2.80 -1.32
CA HIS A 74 4.54 2.38 -1.58
C HIS A 74 5.54 2.98 -0.58
N ASN A 75 5.34 4.25 -0.19
CA ASN A 75 6.14 4.89 0.86
C ASN A 75 5.99 4.17 2.21
N THR A 76 4.77 3.75 2.54
CA THR A 76 4.50 2.97 3.77
C THR A 76 5.22 1.62 3.74
N GLN A 77 5.14 0.89 2.61
CA GLN A 77 5.84 -0.38 2.43
C GLN A 77 7.36 -0.21 2.49
N THR A 78 7.90 0.84 1.87
CA THR A 78 9.33 1.15 1.88
C THR A 78 9.81 1.43 3.31
N GLY A 79 9.01 2.14 4.11
CA GLY A 79 9.29 2.36 5.53
C GLY A 79 9.34 1.04 6.32
N MET A 80 8.37 0.14 6.12
CA MET A 80 8.38 -1.19 6.74
C MET A 80 9.64 -2.00 6.38
N LEU A 81 10.01 -2.05 5.09
CA LEU A 81 11.22 -2.75 4.64
C LEU A 81 12.51 -2.12 5.19
N THR A 82 12.53 -0.80 5.35
CA THR A 82 13.67 -0.07 5.93
C THR A 82 13.87 -0.43 7.40
N GLU A 83 12.78 -0.52 8.17
CA GLU A 83 12.84 -0.94 9.57
C GLU A 83 13.24 -2.41 9.70
N GLU A 84 12.72 -3.28 8.84
CA GLU A 84 13.12 -4.69 8.76
C GLU A 84 14.64 -4.82 8.51
N ALA A 85 15.18 -4.06 7.56
CA ALA A 85 16.62 -4.04 7.24
C ALA A 85 17.50 -3.50 8.38
N ARG A 86 16.93 -2.68 9.28
CA ARG A 86 17.60 -2.19 10.50
C ARG A 86 17.56 -3.20 11.66
N GLY A 87 16.91 -4.36 11.46
CA GLY A 87 16.70 -5.38 12.49
C GLY A 87 15.45 -5.16 13.34
N ASN A 88 14.62 -4.16 13.01
CA ASN A 88 13.34 -3.92 13.66
C ASN A 88 12.26 -4.72 12.93
N HIS A 89 12.24 -6.03 13.20
CA HIS A 89 11.33 -6.95 12.54
C HIS A 89 9.87 -6.61 12.82
N ALA A 90 9.09 -6.41 11.77
CA ALA A 90 7.65 -6.24 11.91
C ALA A 90 7.01 -7.59 12.30
N LYS A 91 5.96 -7.53 13.12
CA LYS A 91 5.19 -8.75 13.44
C LYS A 91 4.42 -9.19 12.19
N LEU A 92 4.85 -10.30 11.60
CA LEU A 92 4.13 -10.88 10.47
C LEU A 92 2.76 -11.40 10.93
N THR A 93 1.70 -10.81 10.38
CA THR A 93 0.31 -11.26 10.58
C THR A 93 -0.36 -11.45 9.23
N LEU A 94 -1.47 -12.19 9.20
CA LEU A 94 -2.24 -12.37 7.97
C LEU A 94 -2.68 -11.03 7.36
N LEU A 95 -3.00 -10.03 8.19
CA LEU A 95 -3.37 -8.69 7.71
C LEU A 95 -2.20 -7.96 7.07
N VAL A 96 -0.98 -8.06 7.61
CA VAL A 96 0.22 -7.47 7.01
C VAL A 96 0.51 -8.10 5.66
N VAL A 97 0.43 -9.43 5.56
CA VAL A 97 0.58 -10.14 4.27
C VAL A 97 -0.48 -9.68 3.28
N HIS A 98 -1.74 -9.62 3.70
CA HIS A 98 -2.85 -9.16 2.85
C HIS A 98 -2.67 -7.72 2.37
N ALA A 99 -2.13 -6.83 3.21
CA ALA A 99 -1.85 -5.46 2.84
C ALA A 99 -0.74 -5.36 1.77
N GLN A 100 0.32 -6.18 1.89
CA GLN A 100 1.36 -6.27 0.87
C GLN A 100 0.82 -6.85 -0.44
N ASP A 101 -0.04 -7.87 -0.38
CA ASP A 101 -0.70 -8.43 -1.57
C ASP A 101 -1.55 -7.38 -2.30
N HIS A 102 -2.33 -6.58 -1.57
CA HIS A 102 -3.09 -5.48 -2.16
C HIS A 102 -2.19 -4.48 -2.89
N LEU A 103 -1.10 -4.07 -2.24
CA LEU A 103 -0.17 -3.12 -2.84
C LEU A 103 0.50 -3.68 -4.10
N MET A 104 1.08 -4.87 -4.02
CA MET A 104 1.77 -5.47 -5.17
C MET A 104 0.81 -5.73 -6.33
N THR A 105 -0.43 -6.17 -6.05
CA THR A 105 -1.44 -6.34 -7.10
C THR A 105 -1.94 -5.02 -7.66
N ALA A 106 -1.99 -3.94 -6.87
CA ALA A 106 -2.32 -2.61 -7.36
C ALA A 106 -1.24 -2.05 -8.30
N ILE A 107 0.05 -2.23 -7.98
CA ILE A 107 1.18 -1.85 -8.84
C ILE A 107 1.02 -2.48 -10.22
N THR A 108 0.97 -3.81 -10.28
CA THR A 108 0.86 -4.54 -11.55
C THR A 108 -0.44 -4.19 -12.31
N TYR A 109 -1.52 -3.91 -11.59
CA TYR A 109 -2.80 -3.54 -12.22
C TYR A 109 -2.74 -2.14 -12.84
N ILE A 110 -2.04 -1.19 -12.22
CA ILE A 110 -1.84 0.17 -12.77
C ILE A 110 -0.95 0.11 -14.01
N ASP A 111 0.16 -0.63 -13.95
CA ASP A 111 1.05 -0.83 -15.10
C ASP A 111 0.27 -1.38 -16.30
N LEU A 112 -0.54 -2.43 -16.07
CA LEU A 112 -1.37 -3.01 -17.12
C LEU A 112 -2.49 -2.05 -17.59
N ALA A 113 -3.07 -1.27 -16.67
CA ALA A 113 -4.10 -0.29 -17.01
C ALA A 113 -3.56 0.78 -17.95
N GLN A 114 -2.33 1.25 -17.73
CA GLN A 114 -1.66 2.21 -18.59
C GLN A 114 -1.51 1.66 -20.02
N GLU A 115 -0.94 0.46 -20.16
CA GLU A 115 -0.78 -0.21 -21.45
C GLU A 115 -2.13 -0.40 -22.16
N LEU A 116 -3.18 -0.80 -21.43
CA LEU A 116 -4.52 -0.96 -21.99
C LEU A 116 -5.13 0.36 -22.48
N VAL A 117 -4.93 1.46 -21.74
CA VAL A 117 -5.38 2.79 -22.16
C VAL A 117 -4.70 3.18 -23.47
N ASP A 118 -3.40 2.93 -23.60
CA ASP A 118 -2.65 3.24 -24.82
C ASP A 118 -3.07 2.37 -26.01
N VAL A 119 -3.38 1.08 -25.79
CA VAL A 119 -4.01 0.21 -26.80
C VAL A 119 -5.35 0.79 -27.26
N TYR A 120 -6.22 1.25 -26.35
CA TYR A 120 -7.50 1.84 -26.73
C TYR A 120 -7.35 3.14 -27.54
N LYS A 121 -6.33 3.96 -27.25
CA LYS A 121 -6.01 5.16 -28.04
C LYS A 121 -5.62 4.81 -29.47
N GLN A 122 -4.69 3.87 -29.64
CA GLN A 122 -4.27 3.41 -30.98
C GLN A 122 -5.46 2.82 -31.78
N MET A 123 -6.30 2.02 -31.13
CA MET A 123 -7.51 1.48 -31.77
C MET A 123 -8.50 2.57 -32.20
N ALA A 124 -8.60 3.67 -31.46
CA ALA A 124 -9.47 4.79 -31.82
C ALA A 124 -8.90 5.60 -33.01
N GLU A 125 -7.57 5.72 -33.11
CA GLU A 125 -6.90 6.35 -34.25
C GLU A 125 -7.08 5.53 -35.54
N LEU A 126 -6.98 4.20 -35.47
CA LEU A 126 -7.18 3.31 -36.62
C LEU A 126 -8.63 3.27 -37.14
N LYS A 127 -9.61 3.74 -36.35
CA LYS A 127 -11.01 3.84 -36.76
C LYS A 127 -11.36 5.17 -37.44
N LYS A 128 -10.43 6.14 -37.46
CA LYS A 128 -10.58 7.40 -38.19
C LYS A 128 -10.22 7.22 -39.65
#